data_AF-A0A1I6HC70-F1
#
_entry.id   AF-A0A1I6HC70-F1
#
_cell.length_a   1.000
_cell.length_b   1.000
_cell.length_c   1.000
_cell.angle_alpha   90.00
_cell.angle_beta   90.00
_cell.angle_gamma   90.00
#
_symmetry.space_group_name_H-M   'P 1'
#
loop_
_entity.id
_entity.type
_entity.pdbx_description
1 polymer ?
#
loop_
_entity_poly.entity_id
_entity_poly.type
_entity_poly.pdbx_seq_one_letter_code
_entity_poly.pdbx_strand_id
1 'polypeptide(L)'
;MLRLNRLWGLLSLSAVFALSGCAQVQVQDLTPASSEASQEKPLETYRLTQFRDAAPSSFESRALRKQAESLCPNGYKILSRQAFAHEVLANHQAECSSGACAHQLEWQVQCGDIPREPFRFFGRIE
;
A
#
# COMPACT_ATOMS: atom_id res chain seq x y z
N MET A 1 -19.56 -55.46 -0.20
CA MET A 1 -19.83 -54.92 -1.55
C MET A 1 -20.87 -53.81 -1.39
N LEU A 2 -20.44 -52.52 -1.31
CA LEU A 2 -20.53 -51.47 -2.36
C LEU A 2 -21.99 -51.20 -2.81
N ARG A 3 -22.58 -50.00 -2.77
CA ARG A 3 -22.10 -48.63 -3.11
C ARG A 3 -22.97 -47.59 -2.34
N LEU A 4 -22.45 -46.65 -1.59
CA LEU A 4 -21.86 -45.35 -1.99
C LEU A 4 -22.70 -44.55 -3.01
N ASN A 5 -23.65 -43.74 -2.52
CA ASN A 5 -24.24 -42.65 -3.30
C ASN A 5 -24.78 -41.55 -2.38
N ARG A 6 -23.96 -40.51 -2.11
CA ARG A 6 -24.43 -39.24 -1.54
C ARG A 6 -23.58 -38.11 -2.10
N LEU A 7 -24.15 -37.44 -3.10
CA LEU A 7 -24.17 -35.99 -3.34
C LEU A 7 -22.85 -35.26 -3.04
N TRP A 8 -21.98 -35.09 -4.04
CA TRP A 8 -21.86 -33.80 -4.76
C TRP A 8 -21.85 -32.58 -3.82
N GLY A 9 -20.80 -32.47 -3.00
CA GLY A 9 -20.37 -31.22 -2.41
C GLY A 9 -19.58 -30.42 -3.43
N LEU A 10 -20.29 -29.75 -4.34
CA LEU A 10 -19.71 -28.70 -5.19
C LEU A 10 -19.35 -27.52 -4.27
N LEU A 11 -18.14 -27.56 -3.72
CA LEU A 11 -17.47 -26.40 -3.12
C LEU A 11 -17.22 -25.37 -4.23
N SER A 12 -18.22 -24.52 -4.43
CA SER A 12 -18.13 -23.32 -5.25
C SER A 12 -17.23 -22.33 -4.50
N LEU A 13 -15.92 -22.43 -4.72
CA LEU A 13 -15.00 -21.33 -4.45
C LEU A 13 -15.41 -20.16 -5.34
N SER A 14 -16.25 -19.28 -4.79
CA SER A 14 -16.56 -17.99 -5.39
C SER A 14 -15.30 -17.13 -5.32
N ALA A 15 -14.54 -17.09 -6.40
CA ALA A 15 -13.44 -16.15 -6.59
C ALA A 15 -14.05 -14.74 -6.72
N VAL A 16 -14.10 -14.00 -5.62
CA VAL A 16 -14.48 -12.59 -5.63
C VAL A 16 -13.31 -11.80 -6.21
N PHE A 17 -13.33 -11.62 -7.52
CA PHE A 17 -12.48 -10.63 -8.19
C PHE A 17 -13.03 -9.23 -7.90
N ALA A 18 -12.43 -8.53 -6.93
CA ALA A 18 -12.72 -7.14 -6.68
C ALA A 18 -12.12 -6.28 -7.81
N LEU A 19 -12.95 -5.89 -8.78
CA LEU A 19 -12.67 -4.84 -9.75
C LEU A 19 -12.95 -3.48 -9.09
N SER A 20 -11.99 -2.91 -8.37
CA SER A 20 -12.01 -1.49 -8.01
C SER A 20 -10.91 -0.76 -8.79
N GLY A 21 -11.34 0.11 -9.70
CA GLY A 21 -10.51 0.77 -10.70
C GLY A 21 -9.50 1.78 -10.19
N CYS A 22 -8.47 1.95 -11.03
CA CYS A 22 -7.56 3.09 -11.22
C CYS A 22 -6.75 3.57 -10.01
N ALA A 23 -5.42 3.39 -10.11
CA ALA A 23 -4.39 3.58 -9.08
C ALA A 23 -4.36 2.46 -8.01
N GLN A 24 -4.18 1.23 -8.46
CA GLN A 24 -3.86 0.08 -7.61
C GLN A 24 -2.64 0.40 -6.74
N VAL A 25 -2.87 0.57 -5.44
CA VAL A 25 -1.81 0.51 -4.44
C VAL A 25 -1.64 -0.94 -4.05
N GLN A 26 -0.44 -1.48 -4.22
CA GLN A 26 -0.10 -2.80 -3.71
C GLN A 26 0.28 -2.68 -2.23
N VAL A 27 -0.23 -3.59 -1.40
CA VAL A 27 0.02 -3.62 0.04
C VAL A 27 0.75 -4.92 0.37
N GLN A 28 1.83 -4.81 1.12
CA GLN A 28 2.55 -5.96 1.66
C GLN A 28 2.75 -5.79 3.17
N ASP A 29 2.46 -6.84 3.92
CA ASP A 29 2.69 -6.90 5.36
C ASP A 29 4.17 -7.22 5.64
N LEU A 30 4.81 -6.40 6.46
CA LEU A 30 6.19 -6.51 6.93
C LEU A 30 6.25 -6.64 8.46
N THR A 31 5.12 -6.93 9.11
CA THR A 31 5.04 -7.06 10.56
C THR A 31 5.99 -8.18 11.01
N PRO A 32 6.94 -7.89 11.92
CA PRO A 32 7.87 -8.91 12.38
C PRO A 32 7.08 -10.02 13.09
N ALA A 33 7.34 -11.27 12.73
CA ALA A 33 6.77 -12.41 13.43
C ALA A 33 7.19 -12.33 14.90
N SER A 34 6.21 -12.29 15.81
CA SER A 34 6.48 -12.28 17.24
C SER A 34 7.15 -13.59 17.64
N SER A 35 8.44 -13.55 17.96
CA SER A 35 9.08 -14.62 18.70
C SER A 35 8.52 -14.60 20.14
N GLU A 36 8.15 -15.77 20.65
CA GLU A 36 7.45 -15.99 21.94
C GLU A 36 8.14 -15.37 23.17
N ALA A 37 9.33 -14.80 23.02
CA ALA A 37 10.12 -14.18 24.07
C ALA A 37 9.87 -12.67 24.29
N SER A 38 9.11 -11.98 23.42
CA SER A 38 8.79 -10.55 23.61
C SER A 38 7.34 -10.37 24.04
N GLN A 39 7.14 -9.84 25.25
CA GLN A 39 5.83 -9.51 25.84
C GLN A 39 5.16 -8.27 25.19
N GLU A 40 5.81 -7.66 24.20
CA GLU A 40 5.33 -6.46 23.51
C GLU A 40 4.74 -6.86 22.15
N LYS A 41 3.48 -6.47 21.91
CA LYS A 41 2.79 -6.74 20.64
C LYS A 41 3.58 -6.08 19.50
N PRO A 42 3.99 -6.81 18.44
CA PRO A 42 4.71 -6.21 17.34
C PRO A 42 3.84 -5.16 16.65
N LEU A 43 4.44 -4.01 16.33
CA LEU A 43 3.76 -2.94 15.61
C LEU A 43 3.56 -3.35 14.14
N GLU A 44 2.32 -3.24 13.69
CA GLU A 44 1.92 -3.55 12.32
C GLU A 44 2.69 -2.64 11.35
N THR A 45 3.41 -3.25 10.41
CA THR A 45 4.25 -2.53 9.46
C THR A 45 3.87 -2.94 8.05
N TYR A 46 3.63 -1.98 7.18
CA TYR A 46 3.18 -2.22 5.81
C TYR A 46 4.09 -1.54 4.80
N ARG A 47 4.25 -2.16 3.64
CA ARG A 47 4.86 -1.60 2.45
C ARG A 47 3.77 -1.34 1.41
N LEU A 48 3.70 -0.09 0.96
CA LEU A 48 2.69 0.40 0.02
C LEU A 48 3.37 0.84 -1.26
N THR A 49 2.94 0.28 -2.38
CA THR A 49 3.58 0.48 -3.68
C THR A 49 2.59 1.01 -4.70
N GLN A 50 2.97 2.05 -5.43
CA GLN A 50 2.18 2.61 -6.54
C GLN A 50 3.05 2.81 -7.77
N PHE A 51 2.57 2.34 -8.92
CA PHE A 51 3.19 2.61 -10.23
C PHE A 51 2.61 3.88 -10.86
N ARG A 52 3.47 4.67 -11.50
CA ARG A 52 3.14 5.91 -12.19
C ARG A 52 3.95 6.05 -13.47
N ASP A 53 3.37 6.66 -14.49
CA ASP A 53 4.02 6.82 -15.81
C ASP A 53 4.50 8.25 -16.12
N ALA A 54 4.51 9.14 -15.12
CA ALA A 54 4.95 10.53 -15.24
C ALA A 54 6.23 10.77 -14.45
N ALA A 55 7.02 11.80 -14.78
CA ALA A 55 8.21 12.11 -13.98
C ALA A 55 7.82 12.44 -12.52
N PRO A 56 8.55 11.92 -11.51
CA PRO A 56 8.25 12.20 -10.12
C PRO A 56 8.50 13.67 -9.78
N SER A 57 7.43 14.44 -9.59
CA SER A 57 7.53 15.80 -9.02
C SER A 57 7.71 15.79 -7.50
N SER A 58 7.33 14.69 -6.84
CA SER A 58 7.45 14.49 -5.40
C SER A 58 7.29 13.02 -5.05
N PHE A 59 7.85 12.59 -3.92
CA PHE A 59 7.59 11.27 -3.32
C PHE A 59 6.24 11.19 -2.60
N GLU A 60 5.44 12.26 -2.67
CA GLU A 60 4.13 12.36 -2.06
C GLU A 60 3.05 11.70 -2.92
N SER A 61 2.21 10.88 -2.30
CA SER A 61 1.10 10.23 -2.99
C SER A 61 -0.17 10.25 -2.15
N ARG A 62 -1.21 10.87 -2.69
CA ARG A 62 -2.54 10.86 -2.08
C ARG A 62 -3.13 9.44 -2.02
N ALA A 63 -2.83 8.61 -3.02
CA ALA A 63 -3.28 7.23 -3.05
C ALA A 63 -2.61 6.40 -1.95
N LEU A 64 -1.27 6.48 -1.83
CA LEU A 64 -0.54 5.78 -0.76
C LEU A 64 -0.96 6.27 0.63
N ARG A 65 -1.19 7.59 0.79
CA ARG A 65 -1.70 8.18 2.03
C ARG A 65 -3.07 7.62 2.41
N LYS A 66 -4.05 7.66 1.50
CA LYS A 66 -5.38 7.08 1.77
C LYS A 66 -5.31 5.60 2.10
N GLN A 67 -4.43 4.85 1.44
CA GLN A 67 -4.23 3.44 1.75
C GLN A 67 -3.64 3.23 3.15
N ALA A 68 -2.63 4.03 3.54
CA ALA A 68 -2.07 4.00 4.88
C ALA A 68 -3.10 4.36 5.96
N GLU A 69 -3.93 5.39 5.71
CA GLU A 69 -5.04 5.78 6.61
C GLU A 69 -6.09 4.67 6.76
N SER A 70 -6.36 3.93 5.68
CA SER A 70 -7.28 2.78 5.71
C SER A 70 -6.71 1.59 6.48
N LEU A 71 -5.39 1.39 6.46
CA LEU A 71 -4.72 0.29 7.17
C LEU A 71 -4.50 0.64 8.65
N CYS A 72 -4.14 1.89 8.95
CA CYS A 72 -3.82 2.35 10.29
C CYS A 72 -4.79 3.47 10.74
N PRO A 73 -6.02 3.13 11.17
CA PRO A 73 -7.05 4.12 11.48
C PRO A 73 -6.70 5.04 12.66
N ASN A 74 -5.86 4.55 13.60
CA ASN A 74 -5.40 5.27 14.78
C ASN A 74 -4.20 6.19 14.51
N GLY A 75 -3.60 6.09 13.32
CA GLY A 75 -2.35 6.77 13.01
C GLY A 75 -1.28 5.87 12.44
N TYR A 76 -0.34 6.47 11.71
CA TYR A 76 0.84 5.78 11.23
C TYR A 76 2.04 6.72 11.18
N LYS A 77 3.22 6.13 11.39
CA LYS A 77 4.50 6.76 11.11
C LYS A 77 4.98 6.28 9.76
N ILE A 78 5.55 7.19 8.98
CA ILE A 78 6.23 6.84 7.74
C ILE A 78 7.68 6.54 8.08
N LEU A 79 8.10 5.30 7.85
CA LEU A 79 9.46 4.84 8.06
C LEU A 79 10.35 5.22 6.87
N SER A 80 9.83 5.08 5.65
CA SER A 80 10.58 5.44 4.43
C SER A 80 9.64 5.84 3.29
N ARG A 81 10.15 6.68 2.38
CA ARG A 81 9.52 7.03 1.10
C ARG A 81 10.57 7.02 0.02
N GLN A 82 10.36 6.23 -1.02
CA GLN A 82 11.33 6.00 -2.07
C GLN A 82 10.63 6.00 -3.44
N ALA A 83 11.37 6.36 -4.48
CA ALA A 83 10.96 6.12 -5.85
C ALA A 83 12.01 5.28 -6.55
N PHE A 84 11.56 4.29 -7.32
CA PHE A 84 12.39 3.42 -8.13
C PHE A 84 11.98 3.57 -9.59
N ALA A 85 12.93 3.82 -10.49
CA ALA A 85 12.72 3.71 -11.94
C ALA A 85 13.50 2.48 -12.45
N HIS A 86 13.07 1.94 -13.59
CA HIS A 86 13.81 0.86 -14.25
C HIS A 86 15.14 1.35 -14.82
N GLU A 87 15.20 2.62 -15.24
CA GLU A 87 16.41 3.31 -15.65
C GLU A 87 16.76 4.44 -14.68
N VAL A 88 17.06 5.63 -15.18
CA VAL A 88 17.33 6.82 -14.37
C VAL A 88 16.01 7.48 -13.97
N LEU A 89 15.90 7.84 -12.70
CA LEU A 89 14.78 8.62 -12.21
C LEU A 89 14.86 10.04 -12.79
N ALA A 90 14.00 10.34 -13.76
CA ALA A 90 13.92 11.66 -14.36
C ALA A 90 13.41 12.69 -13.35
N ASN A 91 14.04 13.86 -13.27
CA ASN A 91 13.54 14.96 -12.43
C ASN A 91 12.46 15.77 -13.16
N HIS A 92 12.52 15.75 -14.49
CA HIS A 92 11.61 16.48 -15.36
C HIS A 92 11.09 15.60 -16.49
N GLN A 93 9.86 15.85 -16.94
CA GLN A 93 9.23 15.07 -18.03
C GLN A 93 10.05 15.08 -19.33
N ALA A 94 10.80 16.17 -19.58
CA ALA A 94 11.66 16.31 -20.75
C ALA A 94 12.90 15.39 -20.72
N GLU A 95 13.28 14.87 -19.55
CA GLU A 95 14.41 13.95 -19.39
C GLU A 95 14.03 12.50 -19.66
N CYS A 96 12.73 12.21 -19.83
CA CYS A 96 12.27 10.85 -20.08
C CYS A 96 12.51 10.46 -21.53
N SER A 97 13.27 9.38 -21.72
CA SER A 97 13.48 8.77 -23.02
C SER A 97 12.11 8.38 -23.60
N SER A 98 11.79 8.89 -24.79
CA SER A 98 10.53 8.62 -25.51
C SER A 98 9.22 8.98 -24.77
N GLY A 99 9.28 9.81 -23.72
CA GLY A 99 8.10 10.18 -22.92
C GLY A 99 7.64 9.13 -21.90
N ALA A 100 8.37 8.03 -21.74
CA ALA A 100 8.10 7.00 -20.75
C ALA A 100 8.87 7.30 -19.46
N CYS A 101 8.17 7.74 -18.40
CA CYS A 101 8.75 8.06 -17.09
C CYS A 101 8.29 7.08 -16.01
N ALA A 102 8.08 5.82 -16.40
CA ALA A 102 7.53 4.81 -15.51
C ALA A 102 8.40 4.67 -14.25
N HIS A 103 7.80 4.92 -13.10
CA HIS A 103 8.45 4.77 -11.80
C HIS A 103 7.47 4.18 -10.78
N GLN A 104 8.06 3.54 -9.78
CA GLN A 104 7.40 2.93 -8.65
C GLN A 104 7.66 3.79 -7.41
N LEU A 105 6.60 4.30 -6.80
CA LEU A 105 6.66 4.90 -5.47
C LEU A 105 6.44 3.83 -4.41
N GLU A 106 7.31 3.80 -3.41
CA GLU A 106 7.25 2.87 -2.29
C GLU A 106 7.25 3.64 -0.97
N TRP A 107 6.26 3.35 -0.13
CA TRP A 107 6.18 3.86 1.24
C TRP A 107 6.22 2.69 2.21
N GLN A 108 7.05 2.80 3.24
CA GLN A 108 6.98 1.92 4.40
C GLN A 108 6.32 2.67 5.55
N VAL A 109 5.22 2.12 6.07
CA VAL A 109 4.46 2.71 7.16
C VAL A 109 4.39 1.75 8.33
N GLN A 110 4.39 2.29 9.54
CA GLN A 110 4.19 1.55 10.78
C GLN A 110 2.97 2.13 11.48
N CYS A 111 1.98 1.29 11.76
CA CYS A 111 0.80 1.72 12.52
C CYS A 111 1.20 1.99 13.97
N GLY A 112 0.53 2.97 14.57
CA GLY A 112 0.67 3.30 15.98
C GLY A 112 -0.41 4.28 16.40
N ASP A 113 -0.42 4.66 17.67
CA ASP A 113 -1.36 5.64 18.19
C ASP A 113 -0.82 7.07 17.97
N ILE A 114 -0.79 7.49 16.70
CA ILE A 114 -0.30 8.80 16.28
C ILE A 114 -1.49 9.60 15.76
N PRO A 115 -1.90 10.70 16.43
CA PRO A 115 -3.03 11.49 15.96
C PRO A 115 -2.79 11.96 14.52
N ARG A 116 -3.85 11.83 13.70
CA ARG A 116 -3.78 12.18 12.28
C ARG A 116 -3.29 13.61 12.11
N GLU A 117 -2.43 13.85 11.11
CA GLU A 117 -2.09 15.22 10.74
C GLU A 117 -3.39 16.00 10.47
N PRO A 118 -3.60 17.14 11.15
CA PRO A 118 -4.82 17.90 10.97
C PRO A 118 -4.92 18.34 9.51
N PHE A 119 -6.04 18.01 8.88
CA PHE A 119 -6.32 18.47 7.53
C PHE A 119 -6.43 20.00 7.58
N ARG A 120 -5.55 20.72 6.89
CA ARG A 120 -5.69 22.17 6.73
C ARG A 120 -6.60 22.43 5.55
N PHE A 121 -7.91 22.55 5.77
CA PHE A 121 -8.77 23.22 4.80
C PHE A 121 -8.51 24.73 4.93
N PHE A 122 -7.81 25.31 3.96
CA PHE A 122 -7.73 26.76 3.75
C PHE A 122 -7.50 27.59 5.03
N GLY A 123 -6.43 27.30 5.77
CA GLY A 123 -5.94 28.19 6.82
C GLY A 123 -6.79 28.27 8.09
N ARG A 124 -7.77 27.37 8.31
CA ARG A 124 -8.44 27.23 9.61
C ARG A 124 -8.22 25.82 10.16
N ILE A 125 -7.91 25.79 11.46
CA ILE A 125 -7.79 24.59 12.28
C ILE A 125 -9.12 24.48 13.02
N GLU A 126 -9.85 23.40 12.78
CA GLU A 126 -10.97 22.96 13.63
C GLU A 126 -10.52 21.80 14.51
#